data_AF-A0A7C4SDD1-F1
#
_entry.id   AF-A0A7C4SDD1-F1
#
_cell.length_a   1.000
_cell.length_b   1.000
_cell.length_c   1.000
_cell.angle_alpha   90.00
_cell.angle_beta   90.00
_cell.angle_gamma   90.00
#
_symmetry.space_group_name_H-M   'P 1'
#
loop_
_entity.id
_entity.type
_entity.pdbx_description
1 polymer ?
#
loop_
_entity_poly.entity_id
_entity_poly.type
_entity_poly.pdbx_seq_one_letter_code
_entity_poly.pdbx_strand_id
1 'polypeptide(L)'
;MYATAWIAWINLAAGLTNALPIVPFDGGSALKVALEATLKGLPEVKKKRIVDLLSTSLSLLTVALILAPVVVPRLRALLWGSL
;
A
#
# COMPACT_ATOMS: atom_id res chain seq x y z
N MET A 1 3.31 12.05 31.91
CA MET A 1 2.37 10.96 31.55
C MET A 1 1.72 11.19 30.18
N TYR A 2 1.16 12.37 29.89
CA TYR A 2 0.52 12.64 28.59
C TYR A 2 1.48 12.76 27.40
N ALA A 3 2.67 13.37 27.58
CA ALA A 3 3.63 13.54 26.49
C ALA A 3 4.11 12.21 25.89
N THR A 4 4.40 11.22 26.74
CA THR A 4 4.79 9.87 26.29
C THR A 4 3.66 9.14 25.58
N ALA A 5 2.40 9.34 26.00
CA ALA A 5 1.25 8.78 25.30
C ALA A 5 1.10 9.39 23.90
N TRP A 6 1.28 10.71 23.77
CA TRP A 6 1.28 11.39 22.46
C TRP A 6 2.39 10.91 21.54
N ILE A 7 3.61 10.82 22.06
CA ILE A 7 4.77 10.32 21.30
C ILE A 7 4.54 8.89 20.84
N ALA A 8 3.99 8.03 21.70
CA ALA A 8 3.67 6.66 21.33
C ALA A 8 2.62 6.61 20.21
N TRP A 9 1.55 7.41 20.30
CA TRP A 9 0.48 7.41 19.30
C TRP A 9 0.95 7.91 17.93
N ILE A 10 1.79 8.95 17.90
CA ILE A 10 2.35 9.49 16.66
C ILE A 10 3.30 8.47 16.01
N ASN A 11 4.18 7.84 16.80
CA ASN A 11 5.08 6.81 16.28
C ASN A 11 4.32 5.58 15.78
N LEU A 12 3.24 5.19 16.45
CA LEU A 12 2.35 4.12 16.00
C LEU A 12 1.73 4.47 14.64
N ALA A 13 1.15 5.66 14.50
CA ALA A 13 0.54 6.12 13.25
C ALA A 13 1.57 6.20 12.10
N ALA A 14 2.75 6.76 12.37
CA ALA A 14 3.83 6.83 11.40
C ALA A 14 4.33 5.43 11.01
N GLY A 15 4.52 4.53 11.98
CA GLY A 15 4.94 3.15 11.75
C GLY A 15 3.93 2.36 10.92
N LEU A 16 2.64 2.49 11.23
CA LEU A 16 1.57 1.85 10.45
C LEU A 16 1.52 2.37 9.00
N THR A 17 1.75 3.67 8.81
CA THR A 17 1.81 4.27 7.47
C THR A 17 3.03 3.77 6.68
N ASN A 18 4.19 3.64 7.35
CA ASN A 18 5.41 3.03 6.79
C ASN A 18 5.26 1.55 6.46
N ALA A 19 4.42 0.83 7.18
CA ALA A 19 4.17 -0.58 6.93
C ALA A 19 3.17 -0.85 5.79
N LEU A 20 2.61 0.18 5.14
CA LEU A 20 1.68 -0.02 4.03
C LEU A 20 2.37 -0.72 2.84
N PRO A 21 1.67 -1.62 2.12
CA PRO A 21 2.22 -2.35 0.97
C PRO A 21 2.24 -1.48 -0.30
N ILE A 22 2.89 -0.32 -0.21
CA ILE A 22 3.00 0.70 -1.25
C ILE A 22 4.45 1.15 -1.40
N VAL A 23 4.95 1.26 -2.64
CA VAL A 23 6.28 1.81 -2.91
C VAL A 23 6.20 3.34 -2.92
N PRO A 24 7.08 4.10 -2.24
CA PRO A 24 8.37 3.69 -1.67
C PRO A 24 8.39 3.35 -0.17
N PHE A 25 7.23 3.16 0.49
CA PHE A 25 7.18 2.90 1.93
C PHE A 25 7.80 1.52 2.28
N ASP A 26 8.26 1.38 3.53
CA ASP A 26 8.99 0.20 4.00
C ASP A 26 8.18 -1.11 3.83
N GLY A 27 6.86 -1.07 4.00
CA GLY A 27 5.99 -2.22 3.76
C GLY A 27 6.01 -2.71 2.31
N GLY A 28 6.11 -1.80 1.34
CA GLY A 28 6.26 -2.14 -0.08
C GLY A 28 7.61 -2.79 -0.38
N SER A 29 8.69 -2.27 0.22
CA SER A 29 10.05 -2.83 0.08
C SER A 29 10.19 -4.18 0.77
N ALA A 30 9.67 -4.33 1.97
CA ALA A 30 9.61 -5.60 2.69
C ALA A 30 8.81 -6.65 1.93
N LEU A 31 7.69 -6.26 1.31
CA LEU A 31 6.91 -7.14 0.45
C LEU A 31 7.71 -7.61 -0.77
N LYS A 32 8.49 -6.74 -1.44
CA LYS A 32 9.38 -7.14 -2.54
C LYS A 32 10.35 -8.22 -2.11
N VAL A 33 11.03 -8.02 -0.99
CA VAL A 33 11.99 -8.99 -0.42
C VAL A 33 11.29 -10.31 -0.09
N ALA A 34 10.11 -10.25 0.52
CA ALA A 34 9.32 -11.45 0.83
C ALA A 34 8.94 -12.22 -0.45
N LEU A 35 8.44 -11.52 -1.48
CA LEU A 35 8.10 -12.13 -2.77
C LEU A 35 9.32 -12.73 -3.47
N GLU A 36 10.46 -12.05 -3.47
CA GLU A 36 11.72 -12.59 -4.00
C GLU A 36 12.15 -13.87 -3.26
N ALA A 37 11.97 -13.91 -1.94
CA ALA A 37 12.27 -15.07 -1.12
C ALA A 37 11.29 -16.24 -1.35
N THR A 38 10.00 -15.96 -1.62
CA THR A 38 9.00 -16.99 -1.95
C THR A 38 9.21 -17.56 -3.35
N LEU A 39 9.68 -16.75 -4.29
CA LEU A 39 9.90 -17.13 -5.70
C LEU A 39 11.29 -17.72 -5.96
N LYS A 40 11.97 -18.22 -4.92
CA LYS A 40 13.26 -18.90 -5.05
C LYS A 40 13.14 -20.09 -6.01
N GLY A 41 14.07 -20.18 -6.97
CA GLY A 41 14.11 -21.24 -7.97
C GLY A 41 13.56 -20.85 -9.35
N LEU A 42 12.92 -19.69 -9.50
CA LEU A 42 12.60 -19.13 -10.81
C LEU A 42 13.81 -18.42 -11.44
N PRO A 43 13.89 -18.35 -12.78
CA PRO A 43 14.86 -17.51 -13.45
C PRO A 43 14.76 -16.05 -12.98
N GLU A 44 15.89 -15.41 -12.71
CA GLU A 44 15.96 -14.04 -12.17
C GLU A 44 15.10 -13.04 -12.96
N VAL A 45 15.08 -13.16 -14.28
CA VAL A 45 14.27 -12.29 -15.16
C VAL A 45 12.77 -12.47 -14.91
N LYS A 46 12.30 -13.72 -14.75
CA LYS A 46 10.88 -14.01 -14.47
C LYS A 46 10.53 -13.57 -13.04
N LYS A 47 11.41 -13.84 -12.08
CA LYS A 47 11.25 -13.45 -10.68
C LYS A 47 11.05 -11.94 -10.55
N LYS A 48 11.97 -11.13 -11.09
CA LYS A 48 11.87 -9.66 -11.06
C LYS A 48 10.59 -9.15 -11.68
N ARG A 49 10.20 -9.68 -12.84
CA ARG A 49 8.96 -9.28 -13.52
C ARG A 49 7.71 -9.54 -12.68
N ILE A 50 7.64 -10.70 -12.00
CA ILE A 50 6.52 -11.05 -11.12
C ILE A 50 6.50 -10.14 -9.90
N VAL A 51 7.65 -9.95 -9.25
CA VAL A 51 7.78 -9.10 -8.06
C VAL A 51 7.37 -7.66 -8.38
N ASP A 52 7.88 -7.08 -9.46
CA ASP A 52 7.55 -5.71 -9.84
C ASP A 52 6.08 -5.55 -10.22
N LEU A 53 5.48 -6.54 -10.91
CA LEU A 53 4.06 -6.51 -11.24
C LEU A 53 3.19 -6.58 -9.98
N LEU A 54 3.49 -7.50 -9.06
CA LEU A 54 2.75 -7.66 -7.81
C LEU A 54 2.91 -6.44 -6.90
N SER A 55 4.13 -5.94 -6.72
CA SER A 55 4.36 -4.76 -5.88
C SER A 55 3.73 -3.50 -6.48
N THR A 56 3.77 -3.33 -7.80
CA THR A 56 3.15 -2.17 -8.45
C THR A 56 1.63 -2.25 -8.38
N SER A 57 1.05 -3.42 -8.66
CA SER A 57 -0.41 -3.61 -8.57
C SER A 57 -0.94 -3.42 -7.15
N LEU A 58 -0.24 -3.95 -6.13
CA LEU A 58 -0.60 -3.73 -4.73
C LEU A 58 -0.40 -2.28 -4.30
N SER A 59 0.64 -1.60 -4.79
CA SER A 59 0.83 -0.16 -4.54
C SER A 59 -0.33 0.65 -5.11
N LEU A 60 -0.71 0.40 -6.37
CA LEU A 60 -1.83 1.08 -7.02
C LEU A 60 -3.16 0.78 -6.33
N LEU A 61 -3.39 -0.47 -5.94
CA LEU A 61 -4.58 -0.87 -5.20
C LEU A 61 -4.65 -0.16 -3.85
N THR A 62 -3.52 -0.05 -3.13
CA THR A 62 -3.46 0.65 -1.84
C THR A 62 -3.82 2.13 -2.02
N VAL A 63 -3.27 2.81 -3.03
CA VAL A 63 -3.65 4.19 -3.35
C VAL A 63 -5.14 4.29 -3.69
N ALA A 64 -5.66 3.38 -4.52
CA ALA A 64 -7.06 3.37 -4.90
C ALA A 64 -7.97 3.20 -3.67
N LEU A 65 -7.62 2.30 -2.74
CA LEU A 65 -8.37 2.08 -1.51
C LEU A 65 -8.32 3.28 -0.55
N ILE A 66 -7.18 3.97 -0.47
CA ILE A 66 -7.06 5.23 0.31
C ILE A 66 -7.96 6.32 -0.30
N LEU A 67 -8.01 6.41 -1.63
CA LEU A 67 -8.81 7.42 -2.32
C LEU A 67 -10.29 7.05 -2.46
N ALA A 68 -10.64 5.76 -2.37
CA ALA A 68 -11.99 5.26 -2.61
C ALA A 68 -13.07 5.95 -1.74
N PRO A 69 -12.89 6.16 -0.41
CA PRO A 69 -13.88 6.86 0.41
C PRO A 69 -14.18 8.28 -0.05
N VAL A 70 -13.26 8.91 -0.78
CA VAL A 70 -13.35 10.30 -1.24
C VAL A 70 -13.87 10.37 -2.67
N VAL A 71 -13.45 9.43 -3.53
CA VAL A 71 -13.80 9.38 -4.95
C VAL A 71 -15.15 8.71 -5.18
N VAL A 72 -15.42 7.58 -4.54
CA VAL A 72 -16.64 6.77 -4.76
C VAL A 72 -17.93 7.55 -4.47
N PRO A 73 -18.07 8.27 -3.33
CA PRO A 73 -19.30 9.03 -3.07
C PRO A 73 -19.52 10.16 -4.09
N ARG A 74 -18.44 10.80 -4.57
CA ARG A 74 -18.53 11.89 -5.56
C ARG A 74 -18.89 11.39 -6.95
N LEU A 75 -18.31 10.27 -7.39
CA LEU A 75 -18.69 9.63 -8.64
C LEU A 75 -20.14 9.17 -8.59
N ARG A 76 -20.57 8.55 -7.48
CA ARG A 76 -21.97 8.18 -7.26
C ARG A 76 -22.90 9.39 -7.35
N ALA A 77 -22.57 10.50 -6.69
CA ALA A 77 -23.37 11.71 -6.74
C ALA A 77 -23.49 12.28 -8.16
N LEU A 78 -22.41 12.24 -8.95
CA LEU A 78 -22.41 12.74 -10.33
C LEU A 78 -23.23 11.84 -11.28
N LEU A 79 -23.10 10.52 -11.14
CA LEU A 79 -23.80 9.54 -11.98
C LEU A 79 -25.31 9.47 -11.66
N TRP A 80 -25.70 9.57 -10.39
CA TRP A 80 -27.11 9.51 -9.98
C TRP A 80 -27.79 10.88 -9.85
N GLY A 81 -27.04 11.99 -9.80
CA GLY A 81 -27.62 13.33 -9.76
C GLY A 81 -28.07 13.86 -11.13
N SER A 82 -27.90 13.09 -12.20
CA SER A 82 -28.28 13.42 -13.58
C SER A 82 -29.49 12.63 -14.10
N LEU A 83 -30.15 11.85 -13.23
CA LEU A 83 -31.41 11.12 -13.46
C LEU A 83 -32.49 11.69 -12.52
#